data_AF-A2Y8T2-F1
#
_entry.id   AF-A2Y8T2-F1
#
_cell.length_a   1.000
_cell.length_b   1.000
_cell.length_c   1.000
_cell.angle_alpha   90.00
_cell.angle_beta   90.00
_cell.angle_gamma   90.00
#
_symmetry.space_group_name_H-M   'P 1'
#
loop_
_entity.id
_entity.type
_entity.pdbx_description
1 polymer ?
#
loop_
_entity_poly.entity_id
_entity_poly.type
_entity_poly.pdbx_seq_one_letter_code
_entity_poly.pdbx_strand_id
1 'polypeptide(L)'
;MARPTTLLACCKLYISESRNDAALRAIEQAARGGGGGAVVVNRFTDDAYNRVGYTLVAPLTPSPAPPPLRHAVLGMVRAALEAIDFGAHAGTHPRLGAVDHICFHPLAHASLRHVADLAGAVAADIGDELQVPTFLYGAAHREGRTLASIRRQLGYFKPNSSGDQWRGAPETDALPVAPDAGPERPPRSKGVVVVGATSWVDNYNVPVHTGDVEAARRIARAVSERGGGLPSVQAMGLAHGGGVVEVACNLLDPARVGAEQVQGMVERLAAGEGLSVGKGYFTDFSQDKIVDLYFRSAANTEG
;
A
#
# COMPACT_ATOMS: atom_id res chain seq x y z
N MET A 1 -17.29 29.02 -6.83
CA MET A 1 -16.51 28.80 -8.06
C MET A 1 -16.50 27.30 -8.34
N ALA A 2 -16.86 26.87 -9.55
CA ALA A 2 -16.72 25.47 -9.94
C ALA A 2 -15.24 25.07 -9.82
N ARG A 3 -14.94 23.94 -9.16
CA ARG A 3 -13.57 23.39 -9.19
C ARG A 3 -13.22 23.18 -10.67
N PRO A 4 -12.04 23.60 -11.15
CA PRO A 4 -11.63 23.30 -12.52
C PRO A 4 -11.75 21.80 -12.77
N THR A 5 -12.06 21.41 -14.01
CA THR A 5 -12.15 20.02 -14.49
C THR A 5 -10.78 19.35 -14.51
N THR A 6 -10.14 19.30 -13.35
CA THR A 6 -8.81 18.76 -13.16
C THR A 6 -8.91 17.25 -12.99
N LEU A 7 -8.14 16.53 -13.81
CA LEU A 7 -7.90 15.10 -13.63
C LEU A 7 -6.81 14.98 -12.56
N LEU A 8 -7.07 14.26 -11.48
CA LEU A 8 -6.07 14.00 -10.43
C LEU A 8 -5.79 12.51 -10.34
N ALA A 9 -4.54 12.15 -10.07
CA ALA A 9 -4.17 10.80 -9.69
C ALA A 9 -3.63 10.80 -8.27
N CYS A 10 -3.97 9.76 -7.52
CA CYS A 10 -3.34 9.45 -6.25
C CYS A 10 -2.45 8.22 -6.41
N CYS A 11 -1.30 8.22 -5.74
CA CYS A 11 -0.47 7.05 -5.53
C CYS A 11 -0.34 6.78 -4.03
N LYS A 12 -0.73 5.59 -3.60
CA LYS A 12 -0.40 5.03 -2.28
C LYS A 12 0.84 4.15 -2.42
N LEU A 13 1.94 4.59 -1.83
CA LEU A 13 3.25 3.94 -1.87
C LEU A 13 3.58 3.35 -0.50
N TYR A 14 3.83 2.05 -0.42
CA TYR A 14 4.15 1.35 0.82
C TYR A 14 5.58 0.82 0.79
N ILE A 15 6.35 1.17 1.82
CA ILE A 15 7.77 0.87 1.96
C ILE A 15 7.98 0.09 3.25
N SER A 16 8.76 -0.97 3.18
CA SER A 16 9.14 -1.84 4.31
C SER A 16 10.28 -1.22 5.11
N GLU A 17 10.01 -0.06 5.72
CA GLU A 17 10.92 0.64 6.65
C GLU A 17 10.11 1.72 7.40
N SER A 18 10.32 1.85 8.71
CA SER A 18 9.77 2.96 9.51
C SER A 18 10.69 3.46 10.61
N ARG A 19 11.86 2.85 10.78
CA ARG A 19 12.82 3.05 11.89
C ARG A 19 14.10 3.75 11.43
N ASN A 20 14.46 3.66 10.16
CA ASN A 20 15.62 4.33 9.59
C ASN A 20 15.26 5.75 9.11
N ASP A 21 15.35 6.72 10.02
CA ASP A 21 15.03 8.12 9.73
C ASP A 21 15.83 8.72 8.57
N ALA A 22 17.08 8.30 8.37
CA ALA A 22 17.90 8.80 7.27
C ALA A 22 17.35 8.34 5.91
N ALA A 23 16.97 7.06 5.81
CA ALA A 23 16.32 6.52 4.61
C ALA A 23 14.97 7.22 4.35
N LEU A 24 14.13 7.38 5.39
CA LEU A 24 12.82 8.02 5.25
C LEU A 24 12.94 9.48 4.78
N ARG A 25 13.92 10.23 5.30
CA ARG A 25 14.20 11.59 4.83
C ARG A 25 14.64 11.62 3.37
N ALA A 26 15.52 10.70 2.95
CA ALA A 26 15.98 10.62 1.56
C ALA A 26 14.81 10.33 0.60
N ILE A 27 13.92 9.41 0.98
CA ILE A 27 12.71 9.06 0.22
C ILE A 27 11.79 10.28 0.08
N GLU A 28 11.51 10.99 1.16
CA GLU A 28 10.64 12.18 1.14
C GLU A 28 11.22 13.34 0.34
N GLN A 29 12.55 13.52 0.38
CA GLN A 29 13.23 14.53 -0.43
C GLN A 29 13.13 14.18 -1.93
N ALA A 30 13.25 12.90 -2.29
CA ALA A 30 13.15 12.45 -3.68
C ALA A 30 11.77 12.73 -4.29
N ALA A 31 10.70 12.73 -3.50
CA ALA A 31 9.36 13.11 -3.94
C ALA A 31 9.29 14.54 -4.50
N ARG A 32 10.15 15.44 -4.01
CA ARG A 32 10.17 16.87 -4.39
C ARG A 32 11.02 17.16 -5.63
N GLY A 33 11.92 16.25 -6.01
CA GLY A 33 12.86 16.46 -7.12
C GLY A 33 12.27 16.30 -8.52
N GLY A 34 11.03 15.83 -8.65
CA GLY A 34 10.43 15.33 -9.90
C GLY A 34 9.75 16.35 -10.82
N GLY A 35 10.14 17.63 -10.80
CA GLY A 35 9.64 18.62 -11.77
C GLY A 35 8.37 19.39 -11.36
N GLY A 36 8.00 19.36 -10.07
CA GLY A 36 6.88 20.13 -9.51
C GLY A 36 5.50 19.49 -9.75
N GLY A 37 4.51 19.80 -8.91
CA GLY A 37 3.11 19.40 -9.09
C GLY A 37 2.66 18.10 -8.41
N ALA A 38 3.57 17.22 -8.00
CA ALA A 38 3.26 16.11 -7.11
C ALA A 38 3.43 16.53 -5.64
N VAL A 39 2.46 16.20 -4.80
CA VAL A 39 2.44 16.54 -3.37
C VAL A 39 2.25 15.29 -2.54
N VAL A 40 3.11 15.08 -1.55
CA VAL A 40 2.89 14.10 -0.48
C VAL A 40 1.88 14.71 0.50
N VAL A 41 0.63 14.22 0.48
CA VAL A 41 -0.46 14.74 1.31
C VAL A 41 -0.63 13.99 2.63
N ASN A 42 -0.07 12.79 2.74
CA ASN A 42 -0.05 12.02 3.97
C ASN A 42 1.20 11.12 4.06
N ARG A 43 1.64 10.90 5.30
CA ARG A 43 2.62 9.88 5.70
C ARG A 43 2.05 9.15 6.90
N PHE A 44 1.88 7.84 6.79
CA PHE A 44 1.51 6.96 7.89
C PHE A 44 2.68 6.07 8.23
N THR A 45 3.22 6.21 9.44
CA THR A 45 4.40 5.45 9.91
C THR A 45 3.93 4.46 10.97
N ASP A 46 4.21 3.18 10.76
CA ASP A 46 3.91 2.12 11.71
C ASP A 46 5.21 1.44 12.16
N ASP A 47 5.60 1.70 13.41
CA ASP A 47 6.82 1.13 13.98
C ASP A 47 6.69 -0.38 14.22
N ALA A 48 5.55 -0.87 14.72
CA ALA A 48 5.37 -2.29 15.02
C ALA A 48 5.47 -3.13 13.74
N TYR A 49 4.82 -2.68 12.66
CA TYR A 49 4.88 -3.30 11.35
C TYR A 49 6.21 -3.09 10.62
N ASN A 50 7.04 -2.16 11.06
CA ASN A 50 8.23 -1.68 10.35
C ASN A 50 7.90 -1.28 8.89
N ARG A 51 6.88 -0.43 8.72
CA ARG A 51 6.32 -0.05 7.42
C ARG A 51 5.87 1.41 7.43
N VAL A 52 6.11 2.10 6.32
CA VAL A 52 5.59 3.45 6.07
C VAL A 52 4.73 3.45 4.81
N GLY A 53 3.60 4.16 4.87
CA GLY A 53 2.76 4.49 3.73
C GLY A 53 2.87 5.97 3.40
N TYR A 54 3.04 6.29 2.12
CA TYR A 54 2.99 7.64 1.58
C TYR A 54 1.83 7.77 0.61
N THR A 55 1.11 8.89 0.71
CA THR A 55 0.02 9.21 -0.21
C THR A 55 0.39 10.45 -0.99
N LEU A 56 0.56 10.28 -2.30
CA LEU A 56 0.95 11.34 -3.23
C LEU A 56 -0.21 11.68 -4.16
N VAL A 57 -0.40 12.96 -4.46
CA VAL A 57 -1.39 13.43 -5.42
C VAL A 57 -0.73 14.37 -6.42
N ALA A 58 -1.09 14.22 -7.70
CA ALA A 58 -0.67 15.16 -8.73
C ALA A 58 -1.75 15.28 -9.83
N PRO A 59 -1.69 16.32 -10.66
CA PRO A 59 -2.56 16.44 -11.81
C PRO A 59 -2.13 15.45 -12.90
N LEU A 60 -3.12 14.91 -13.60
CA LEU A 60 -2.93 14.19 -14.86
C LEU A 60 -3.13 15.19 -15.99
N THR A 61 -2.05 15.57 -16.66
CA THR A 61 -2.11 16.41 -17.86
C THR A 61 -2.05 15.53 -19.10
N PRO A 62 -2.93 15.71 -20.10
CA PRO A 62 -2.76 15.14 -21.43
C PRO A 62 -1.58 15.87 -22.11
N SER A 63 -0.36 15.46 -21.77
CA SER A 63 0.90 16.01 -22.26
C SER A 63 1.77 14.84 -22.73
N PRO A 64 2.63 15.04 -23.74
CA PRO A 64 3.64 14.03 -24.10
C PRO A 64 4.70 13.84 -23.01
N ALA A 65 4.86 14.81 -22.09
CA ALA A 65 5.76 14.66 -20.95
C ALA A 65 5.17 13.69 -19.91
N PRO A 66 6.00 12.89 -19.22
CA PRO A 66 5.49 12.00 -18.19
C PRO A 66 4.82 12.80 -17.05
N PRO A 67 3.70 12.31 -16.48
CA PRO A 67 3.01 13.03 -15.41
C PRO A 67 3.91 13.26 -14.18
N PRO A 68 3.79 14.38 -13.45
CA PRO A 68 4.57 14.65 -12.25
C PRO A 68 4.58 13.51 -11.23
N LEU A 69 3.44 12.82 -11.10
CA LEU A 69 3.31 11.67 -10.20
C LEU A 69 4.24 10.51 -10.58
N ARG A 70 4.48 10.27 -11.87
CA ARG A 70 5.42 9.24 -12.34
C ARG A 70 6.83 9.53 -11.85
N HIS A 71 7.30 10.76 -12.05
CA HIS A 71 8.63 11.21 -11.65
C HIS A 71 8.82 11.16 -10.13
N ALA A 72 7.85 11.68 -9.37
CA ALA A 72 7.92 11.67 -7.91
C ALA A 72 7.94 10.24 -7.35
N VAL A 73 7.04 9.36 -7.83
CA VAL A 73 6.99 7.96 -7.39
C VAL A 73 8.28 7.23 -7.76
N LEU A 74 8.76 7.35 -9.00
CA LEU A 74 10.00 6.70 -9.43
C LEU A 74 11.21 7.19 -8.62
N GLY A 75 11.29 8.49 -8.33
CA GLY A 75 12.32 9.07 -7.47
C GLY A 75 12.29 8.50 -6.05
N MET A 76 11.11 8.41 -5.43
CA MET A 76 10.94 7.79 -4.11
C MET A 76 11.31 6.31 -4.11
N VAL A 77 10.91 5.56 -5.15
CA VAL A 77 11.25 4.14 -5.29
C VAL A 77 12.76 3.97 -5.41
N ARG A 78 13.43 4.76 -6.26
CA ARG A 78 14.90 4.75 -6.39
C ARG A 78 15.59 5.00 -5.06
N ALA A 79 15.20 6.08 -4.36
CA ALA A 79 15.78 6.42 -3.05
C ALA A 79 15.56 5.32 -2.01
N ALA A 80 14.37 4.68 -1.99
CA ALA A 80 14.07 3.58 -1.09
C ALA A 80 14.95 2.36 -1.38
N LEU A 81 15.10 1.97 -2.65
CA LEU A 81 15.91 0.83 -3.07
C LEU A 81 17.42 1.05 -2.87
N GLU A 82 17.88 2.30 -2.80
CA GLU A 82 19.27 2.66 -2.50
C GLU A 82 19.54 2.73 -0.99
N ALA A 83 18.57 3.18 -0.20
CA ALA A 83 18.75 3.44 1.23
C ALA A 83 18.36 2.29 2.16
N ILE A 84 17.55 1.33 1.68
CA ILE A 84 17.00 0.23 2.48
C ILE A 84 17.57 -1.10 2.01
N ASP A 85 18.13 -1.87 2.94
CA ASP A 85 18.46 -3.28 2.71
C ASP A 85 17.31 -4.18 3.19
N PHE A 86 16.51 -4.66 2.23
CA PHE A 86 15.43 -5.61 2.50
C PHE A 86 15.92 -6.92 3.13
N GLY A 87 17.18 -7.31 2.89
CA GLY A 87 17.81 -8.49 3.49
C GLY A 87 17.92 -8.38 5.02
N ALA A 88 18.05 -7.17 5.54
CA ALA A 88 18.13 -6.87 6.96
C ALA A 88 16.77 -6.50 7.60
N HIS A 89 15.73 -6.31 6.80
CA HIS A 89 14.41 -5.90 7.28
C HIS A 89 13.78 -6.94 8.22
N ALA A 90 13.11 -6.47 9.27
CA ALA A 90 12.26 -7.30 10.11
C ALA A 90 11.03 -6.54 10.58
N GLY A 91 9.85 -7.15 10.48
CA GLY A 91 8.57 -6.59 10.92
C GLY A 91 7.49 -7.65 11.08
N THR A 92 6.33 -7.25 11.60
CA THR A 92 5.15 -8.13 11.76
C THR A 92 4.11 -7.97 10.65
N HIS A 93 4.32 -7.02 9.72
CA HIS A 93 3.50 -6.91 8.53
C HIS A 93 4.10 -7.75 7.39
N PRO A 94 3.28 -8.51 6.65
CA PRO A 94 3.77 -9.22 5.49
C PRO A 94 4.28 -8.27 4.41
N ARG A 95 5.30 -8.69 3.67
CA ARG A 95 5.98 -7.85 2.68
C ARG A 95 6.76 -8.68 1.66
N LEU A 96 6.91 -8.14 0.46
CA LEU A 96 7.60 -8.76 -0.68
C LEU A 96 8.93 -8.08 -1.06
N GLY A 97 9.14 -6.83 -0.64
CA GLY A 97 10.34 -6.06 -0.96
C GLY A 97 10.50 -4.80 -0.12
N ALA A 98 11.62 -4.10 -0.32
CA ALA A 98 11.89 -2.79 0.30
C ALA A 98 10.79 -1.79 -0.09
N VAL A 99 10.42 -1.76 -1.38
CA VAL A 99 9.18 -1.16 -1.85
C VAL A 99 8.18 -2.28 -2.10
N ASP A 100 7.24 -2.47 -1.18
CA ASP A 100 6.35 -3.63 -1.18
C ASP A 100 5.20 -3.48 -2.19
N HIS A 101 4.55 -2.31 -2.17
CA HIS A 101 3.27 -2.13 -2.85
C HIS A 101 3.07 -0.69 -3.29
N ILE A 102 2.70 -0.51 -4.56
CA ILE A 102 2.35 0.77 -5.17
C ILE A 102 0.96 0.64 -5.78
N CYS A 103 0.04 1.55 -5.42
CA CYS A 103 -1.32 1.55 -5.96
C CYS A 103 -1.72 2.94 -6.43
N PHE A 104 -2.15 3.02 -7.68
CA PHE A 104 -2.69 4.25 -8.26
C PHE A 104 -4.22 4.24 -8.22
N HIS A 105 -4.80 5.37 -7.82
CA HIS A 105 -6.24 5.58 -7.73
C HIS A 105 -6.66 6.81 -8.52
N PRO A 106 -7.75 6.73 -9.30
CA PRO A 106 -8.29 7.90 -9.97
C PRO A 106 -8.93 8.83 -8.93
N LEU A 107 -8.67 10.13 -9.04
CA LEU A 107 -9.29 11.18 -8.23
C LEU A 107 -9.96 12.24 -9.12
N ALA A 108 -10.91 12.96 -8.55
CA ALA A 108 -11.71 13.97 -9.25
C ALA A 108 -12.30 13.40 -10.56
N HIS A 109 -11.95 13.97 -11.71
CA HIS A 109 -12.49 13.54 -13.01
C HIS A 109 -11.66 12.44 -13.71
N ALA A 110 -10.59 11.93 -13.07
CA ALA A 110 -9.77 10.90 -13.68
C ALA A 110 -10.53 9.56 -13.79
N SER A 111 -10.24 8.81 -14.86
CA SER A 111 -10.75 7.46 -15.03
C SER A 111 -9.76 6.43 -14.48
N LEU A 112 -10.25 5.23 -14.17
CA LEU A 112 -9.40 4.10 -13.80
C LEU A 112 -8.39 3.76 -14.91
N ARG A 113 -8.74 4.01 -16.17
CA ARG A 113 -7.84 3.82 -17.31
C ARG A 113 -6.63 4.74 -17.26
N HIS A 114 -6.83 6.03 -16.94
CA HIS A 114 -5.71 6.98 -16.84
C HIS A 114 -4.65 6.53 -15.85
N VAL A 115 -5.08 6.02 -14.69
CA VAL A 115 -4.15 5.56 -13.66
C VAL A 115 -3.59 4.16 -13.92
N ALA A 116 -4.28 3.32 -14.71
CA ALA A 116 -3.75 2.05 -15.19
C ALA A 116 -2.58 2.25 -16.16
N ASP A 117 -2.71 3.20 -17.10
CA ASP A 117 -1.62 3.53 -18.02
C ASP A 117 -0.40 4.09 -17.27
N LEU A 118 -0.63 4.95 -16.26
CA LEU A 118 0.43 5.45 -15.37
C LEU A 118 1.11 4.32 -14.57
N ALA A 119 0.32 3.41 -13.98
CA ALA A 119 0.84 2.27 -13.22
C ALA A 119 1.71 1.35 -14.09
N GLY A 120 1.28 1.07 -15.33
CA GLY A 120 2.06 0.29 -16.30
C GLY A 120 3.39 0.98 -16.66
N ALA A 121 3.36 2.29 -16.88
CA ALA A 121 4.56 3.07 -17.19
C ALA A 121 5.56 3.09 -16.02
N VAL A 122 5.09 3.29 -14.78
CA VAL A 122 5.93 3.21 -13.57
C VAL A 122 6.51 1.80 -13.38
N ALA A 123 5.71 0.76 -13.62
CA ALA A 123 6.19 -0.62 -13.50
C ALA A 123 7.29 -0.94 -14.52
N ALA A 124 7.16 -0.45 -15.76
CA ALA A 124 8.21 -0.56 -16.77
C ALA A 124 9.50 0.15 -16.32
N ASP A 125 9.41 1.39 -15.83
CA ASP A 125 10.59 2.12 -15.34
C ASP A 125 11.29 1.40 -14.18
N ILE A 126 10.53 0.85 -13.23
CA ILE A 126 11.11 0.09 -12.11
C ILE A 126 11.80 -1.18 -12.63
N GLY A 127 11.16 -1.90 -13.54
CA GLY A 127 11.71 -3.12 -14.14
C GLY A 127 12.98 -2.84 -14.95
N ASP A 128 12.92 -1.86 -15.85
CA ASP A 128 13.94 -1.58 -16.85
C ASP A 128 15.09 -0.74 -16.28
N GLU A 129 14.82 0.30 -15.49
CA GLU A 129 15.86 1.19 -14.97
C GLU A 129 16.40 0.74 -13.61
N LEU A 130 15.51 0.29 -12.71
CA LEU A 130 15.90 -0.05 -11.33
C LEU A 130 16.24 -1.53 -11.16
N GLN A 131 15.98 -2.34 -12.21
CA GLN A 131 16.29 -3.77 -12.28
C GLN A 131 15.69 -4.53 -11.11
N VAL A 132 14.39 -4.31 -10.85
CA VAL A 132 13.63 -5.02 -9.81
C VAL A 132 12.45 -5.77 -10.44
N PRO A 133 12.24 -7.06 -10.11
CA PRO A 133 11.09 -7.79 -10.59
C PRO A 133 9.80 -7.09 -10.16
N THR A 134 8.97 -6.76 -11.13
CA THR A 134 7.78 -5.93 -10.92
C THR A 134 6.54 -6.65 -11.40
N PHE A 135 5.53 -6.70 -10.53
CA PHE A 135 4.28 -7.41 -10.75
C PHE A 135 3.11 -6.44 -10.83
N LEU A 136 2.37 -6.48 -11.94
CA LEU A 136 1.18 -5.67 -12.16
C LEU A 136 -0.06 -6.32 -11.54
N TYR A 137 -1.06 -5.54 -11.13
CA TYR A 137 -2.37 -6.08 -10.73
C TYR A 137 -3.50 -5.07 -10.97
N GLY A 138 -4.74 -5.52 -10.80
CA GLY A 138 -5.92 -4.68 -10.99
C GLY A 138 -6.04 -4.23 -12.45
N ALA A 139 -6.46 -2.99 -12.67
CA ALA A 139 -6.63 -2.45 -14.01
C ALA A 139 -5.31 -2.28 -14.78
N ALA A 140 -4.16 -2.29 -14.09
CA ALA A 140 -2.85 -2.19 -14.72
C ALA A 140 -2.39 -3.52 -15.36
N HIS A 141 -2.98 -4.66 -14.98
CA HIS A 141 -2.69 -5.95 -15.58
C HIS A 141 -3.76 -6.32 -16.60
N ARG A 142 -3.36 -6.79 -17.79
CA ARG A 142 -4.27 -7.10 -18.93
C ARG A 142 -5.45 -8.00 -18.56
N GLU A 143 -5.21 -8.99 -17.69
CA GLU A 143 -6.22 -9.96 -17.26
C GLU A 143 -6.88 -9.61 -15.92
N GLY A 144 -6.58 -8.44 -15.35
CA GLY A 144 -7.26 -7.97 -14.14
C GLY A 144 -6.96 -8.78 -12.87
N ARG A 145 -5.81 -9.45 -12.78
CA ARG A 145 -5.47 -10.30 -11.62
C ARG A 145 -5.48 -9.49 -10.32
N THR A 146 -5.89 -10.12 -9.22
CA THR A 146 -6.01 -9.43 -7.93
C THR A 146 -4.68 -9.33 -7.19
N LEU A 147 -4.52 -8.30 -6.35
CA LEU A 147 -3.36 -8.16 -5.45
C LEU A 147 -3.18 -9.39 -4.55
N ALA A 148 -4.29 -9.91 -4.02
CA ALA A 148 -4.28 -11.10 -3.17
C ALA A 148 -3.81 -12.35 -3.92
N SER A 149 -4.10 -12.48 -5.22
CA SER A 149 -3.59 -13.58 -6.04
C SER A 149 -2.07 -13.54 -6.14
N ILE A 150 -1.52 -12.38 -6.49
CA ILE A 150 -0.06 -12.20 -6.64
C ILE A 150 0.68 -12.36 -5.32
N ARG A 151 0.18 -11.73 -4.25
CA ARG A 151 0.70 -11.92 -2.90
C ARG A 151 0.72 -13.39 -2.48
N ARG A 152 -0.29 -14.18 -2.86
CA ARG A 152 -0.32 -15.62 -2.55
C ARG A 152 0.73 -16.40 -3.33
N GLN A 153 0.86 -16.14 -4.62
CA GLN A 153 1.87 -16.78 -5.48
C GLN A 153 3.28 -16.50 -4.97
N LEU A 154 3.53 -15.27 -4.51
CA LEU A 154 4.84 -14.82 -4.01
C LEU A 154 5.07 -15.10 -2.51
N GLY A 155 4.19 -15.87 -1.85
CA GLY A 155 4.38 -16.29 -0.46
C GLY A 155 4.14 -15.21 0.62
N TYR A 156 3.54 -14.07 0.27
CA TYR A 156 3.31 -12.93 1.18
C TYR A 156 2.65 -13.31 2.51
N PHE A 157 1.63 -14.18 2.49
CA PHE A 157 0.78 -14.46 3.65
C PHE A 157 1.39 -15.44 4.66
N LYS A 158 2.62 -15.91 4.43
CA LYS A 158 3.31 -16.85 5.32
C LYS A 158 4.50 -16.16 5.97
N PRO A 159 4.54 -16.03 7.30
CA PRO A 159 5.75 -15.64 8.02
C PRO A 159 6.92 -16.56 7.66
N ASN A 160 8.12 -16.02 7.58
CA ASN A 160 9.36 -16.78 7.32
C ASN A 160 10.30 -16.83 8.54
N SER A 161 9.81 -16.38 9.70
CA SER A 161 10.52 -16.38 10.98
C SER A 161 9.56 -16.77 12.12
N SER A 162 10.10 -17.10 13.29
CA SER A 162 9.32 -17.39 14.49
C SER A 162 8.44 -16.21 14.93
N GLY A 163 7.28 -16.49 15.53
CA GLY A 163 6.46 -15.49 16.23
C GLY A 163 5.74 -14.49 15.33
N ASP A 164 5.16 -14.96 14.21
CA ASP A 164 4.44 -14.12 13.23
C ASP A 164 5.27 -12.97 12.67
N GLN A 165 6.59 -13.18 12.61
CA GLN A 165 7.52 -12.23 12.05
C GLN A 165 7.98 -12.60 10.65
N TRP A 166 8.34 -11.55 9.98
CA TRP A 166 8.76 -11.52 8.62
C TRP A 166 10.15 -10.89 8.64
N ARG A 167 11.19 -11.69 8.39
CA ARG A 167 12.60 -11.27 8.41
C ARG A 167 13.32 -11.54 7.09
N GLY A 168 14.05 -10.55 6.60
CA GLY A 168 14.88 -10.61 5.41
C GLY A 168 14.13 -10.99 4.13
N ALA A 169 14.91 -11.13 3.05
CA ALA A 169 14.43 -11.67 1.79
C ALA A 169 14.23 -13.19 1.86
N PRO A 170 13.22 -13.75 1.18
CA PRO A 170 13.03 -15.20 1.08
C PRO A 170 14.31 -15.92 0.61
N GLU A 171 14.53 -17.14 1.09
CA GLU A 171 15.68 -18.00 0.73
C GLU A 171 15.51 -18.69 -0.64
N THR A 172 14.94 -18.00 -1.63
CA THR A 172 14.78 -18.53 -2.99
C THR A 172 15.32 -17.55 -4.02
N ASP A 173 16.15 -18.06 -4.92
CA ASP A 173 16.73 -17.28 -6.02
C ASP A 173 15.80 -17.19 -7.24
N ALA A 174 14.77 -18.04 -7.30
CA ALA A 174 13.80 -18.09 -8.39
C ALA A 174 12.41 -17.64 -7.92
N LEU A 175 11.74 -16.83 -8.75
CA LEU A 175 10.35 -16.45 -8.55
C LEU A 175 9.42 -17.58 -9.00
N PRO A 176 8.33 -17.86 -8.27
CA PRO A 176 7.38 -18.92 -8.61
C PRO A 176 6.53 -18.59 -9.85
N VAL A 177 6.57 -17.34 -10.30
CA VAL A 177 5.88 -16.81 -11.47
C VAL A 177 6.73 -15.69 -12.06
N ALA A 178 6.77 -15.59 -13.39
CA ALA A 178 7.54 -14.55 -14.07
C ALA A 178 6.98 -13.15 -13.75
N PRO A 179 7.84 -12.13 -13.53
CA PRO A 179 7.41 -10.75 -13.38
C PRO A 179 6.88 -10.19 -14.71
N ASP A 180 6.08 -9.14 -14.64
CA ASP A 180 5.58 -8.46 -15.86
C ASP A 180 6.62 -7.48 -16.42
N ALA A 181 7.54 -7.01 -15.57
CA ALA A 181 8.67 -6.17 -15.96
C ALA A 181 9.89 -6.44 -15.06
N GLY A 182 11.09 -6.23 -15.61
CA GLY A 182 12.36 -6.42 -14.90
C GLY A 182 12.85 -7.88 -14.87
N PRO A 183 13.92 -8.16 -14.11
CA PRO A 183 14.60 -9.45 -14.13
C PRO A 183 13.78 -10.55 -13.42
N GLU A 184 13.98 -11.81 -13.78
CA GLU A 184 13.35 -12.96 -13.10
C GLU A 184 13.96 -13.29 -11.73
N ARG A 185 15.14 -12.75 -11.44
CA ARG A 185 15.87 -12.97 -10.19
C ARG A 185 15.84 -11.68 -9.34
N PRO A 186 15.17 -11.68 -8.17
CA PRO A 186 15.14 -10.52 -7.30
C PRO A 186 16.51 -10.30 -6.63
N PRO A 187 17.07 -9.08 -6.67
CA PRO A 187 18.15 -8.72 -5.76
C PRO A 187 17.68 -8.87 -4.31
N ARG A 188 18.40 -9.62 -3.48
CA ARG A 188 17.99 -9.90 -2.08
C ARG A 188 17.78 -8.61 -1.26
N SER A 189 18.57 -7.57 -1.51
CA SER A 189 18.42 -6.27 -0.85
C SER A 189 17.18 -5.48 -1.28
N LYS A 190 16.50 -5.88 -2.35
CA LYS A 190 15.34 -5.16 -2.92
C LYS A 190 14.04 -5.96 -2.82
N GLY A 191 14.09 -7.27 -3.01
CA GLY A 191 12.90 -8.12 -3.14
C GLY A 191 12.17 -7.89 -4.46
N VAL A 192 10.85 -7.82 -4.43
CA VAL A 192 10.00 -7.53 -5.61
C VAL A 192 9.03 -6.39 -5.30
N VAL A 193 8.55 -5.72 -6.36
CA VAL A 193 7.57 -4.63 -6.25
C VAL A 193 6.25 -5.07 -6.86
N VAL A 194 5.13 -4.76 -6.20
CA VAL A 194 3.80 -4.97 -6.76
C VAL A 194 3.15 -3.62 -7.06
N VAL A 195 2.80 -3.38 -8.33
CA VAL A 195 2.25 -2.12 -8.82
C VAL A 195 0.85 -2.35 -9.39
N GLY A 196 -0.11 -1.48 -9.10
CA GLY A 196 -1.43 -1.63 -9.70
C GLY A 196 -2.26 -0.37 -9.74
N ALA A 197 -3.43 -0.52 -10.32
CA ALA A 197 -4.43 0.54 -10.42
C ALA A 197 -5.81 0.01 -10.03
N THR A 198 -6.50 0.70 -9.12
CA THR A 198 -7.82 0.31 -8.61
C THR A 198 -8.70 1.53 -8.37
N SER A 199 -10.00 1.31 -8.18
CA SER A 199 -10.88 2.28 -7.51
C SER A 199 -10.35 2.64 -6.12
N TRP A 200 -10.92 3.68 -5.50
CA TRP A 200 -10.52 4.12 -4.17
C TRP A 200 -10.68 3.00 -3.12
N VAL A 201 -9.71 2.87 -2.22
CA VAL A 201 -9.70 1.88 -1.14
C VAL A 201 -9.37 2.59 0.17
N ASP A 202 -10.19 2.35 1.19
CA ASP A 202 -9.90 2.78 2.56
C ASP A 202 -9.27 1.64 3.37
N ASN A 203 -8.39 2.00 4.29
CA ASN A 203 -7.70 1.07 5.17
C ASN A 203 -8.11 1.39 6.61
N TYR A 204 -8.76 0.44 7.28
CA TYR A 204 -9.27 0.59 8.64
C TYR A 204 -8.84 -0.59 9.50
N ASN A 205 -8.08 -0.31 10.55
CA ASN A 205 -7.54 -1.34 11.44
C ASN A 205 -8.27 -1.29 12.78
N VAL A 206 -8.62 -2.46 13.31
CA VAL A 206 -9.25 -2.59 14.63
C VAL A 206 -8.30 -3.36 15.57
N PRO A 207 -7.77 -2.71 16.62
CA PRO A 207 -6.97 -3.38 17.64
C PRO A 207 -7.82 -4.39 18.43
N VAL A 208 -7.29 -5.58 18.66
CA VAL A 208 -7.85 -6.63 19.53
C VAL A 208 -6.81 -6.92 20.61
N HIS A 209 -7.21 -6.83 21.87
CA HIS A 209 -6.31 -6.99 23.01
C HIS A 209 -6.12 -8.47 23.34
N THR A 210 -5.26 -9.13 22.56
CA THR A 210 -4.87 -10.52 22.75
C THR A 210 -3.47 -10.78 22.18
N GLY A 211 -2.75 -11.72 22.78
CA GLY A 211 -1.53 -12.29 22.19
C GLY A 211 -1.82 -13.43 21.21
N ASP A 212 -3.07 -13.90 21.11
CA ASP A 212 -3.47 -14.97 20.19
C ASP A 212 -3.73 -14.42 18.78
N VAL A 213 -2.72 -14.48 17.92
CA VAL A 213 -2.82 -14.10 16.51
C VAL A 213 -3.80 -14.99 15.75
N GLU A 214 -3.97 -16.26 16.13
CA GLU A 214 -4.92 -17.15 15.49
C GLU A 214 -6.37 -16.72 15.75
N ALA A 215 -6.67 -16.19 16.93
CA ALA A 215 -7.96 -15.57 17.21
C ALA A 215 -8.23 -14.39 16.26
N ALA A 216 -7.29 -13.47 16.12
CA ALA A 216 -7.43 -12.37 15.17
C ALA A 216 -7.55 -12.84 13.72
N ARG A 217 -6.86 -13.93 13.32
CA ARG A 217 -7.00 -14.53 11.98
C ARG A 217 -8.39 -15.11 11.76
N ARG A 218 -8.99 -15.77 12.76
CA ARG A 218 -10.38 -16.26 12.70
C ARG A 218 -11.37 -15.10 12.56
N ILE A 219 -11.23 -14.06 13.39
CA ILE A 219 -12.08 -12.86 13.33
C ILE A 219 -11.93 -12.18 11.97
N ALA A 220 -10.70 -11.92 11.51
CA ALA A 220 -10.44 -11.31 10.20
C ALA A 220 -11.05 -12.11 9.06
N ARG A 221 -10.94 -13.45 9.09
CA ARG A 221 -11.60 -14.30 8.09
C ARG A 221 -13.11 -14.08 8.10
N ALA A 222 -13.75 -14.11 9.27
CA ALA A 222 -15.19 -13.92 9.41
C ALA A 222 -15.66 -12.51 9.01
N VAL A 223 -14.84 -11.48 9.20
CA VAL A 223 -15.11 -10.10 8.74
C VAL A 223 -15.01 -9.98 7.22
N SER A 224 -14.05 -10.67 6.60
CA SER A 224 -13.80 -10.58 5.17
C SER A 224 -14.92 -11.17 4.31
N GLU A 225 -15.15 -10.60 3.12
CA GLU A 225 -16.11 -11.13 2.14
C GLU A 225 -15.82 -12.59 1.82
N ARG A 226 -14.54 -12.95 1.65
CA ARG A 226 -14.11 -14.33 1.36
C ARG A 226 -14.52 -15.32 2.46
N GLY A 227 -14.66 -14.88 3.71
CA GLY A 227 -15.15 -15.71 4.80
C GLY A 227 -16.66 -15.63 5.03
N GLY A 228 -17.41 -14.98 4.14
CA GLY A 228 -18.86 -14.79 4.25
C GLY A 228 -19.27 -13.56 5.07
N GLY A 229 -18.32 -12.65 5.34
CA GLY A 229 -18.53 -11.44 6.10
C GLY A 229 -19.05 -10.26 5.28
N LEU A 230 -18.49 -9.07 5.53
CA LEU A 230 -18.92 -7.85 4.89
C LEU A 230 -18.53 -7.83 3.39
N PRO A 231 -19.43 -7.38 2.49
CA PRO A 231 -19.11 -7.25 1.08
C PRO A 231 -18.02 -6.20 0.88
N SER A 232 -17.18 -6.41 -0.13
CA SER A 232 -16.05 -5.56 -0.50
C SER A 232 -15.02 -5.35 0.61
N VAL A 233 -14.98 -6.21 1.64
CA VAL A 233 -13.97 -6.16 2.72
C VAL A 233 -12.97 -7.29 2.57
N GLN A 234 -11.69 -6.93 2.56
CA GLN A 234 -10.59 -7.86 2.80
C GLN A 234 -10.03 -7.59 4.19
N ALA A 235 -9.68 -8.64 4.94
CA ALA A 235 -9.15 -8.48 6.29
C ALA A 235 -8.02 -9.48 6.57
N MET A 236 -7.10 -9.07 7.44
CA MET A 236 -5.99 -9.87 7.93
C MET A 236 -5.85 -9.72 9.44
N GLY A 237 -5.55 -10.82 10.14
CA GLY A 237 -5.15 -10.80 11.54
C GLY A 237 -3.63 -10.71 11.65
N LEU A 238 -3.11 -9.64 12.25
CA LEU A 238 -1.68 -9.32 12.29
C LEU A 238 -1.22 -8.99 13.70
N ALA A 239 -0.02 -9.40 14.07
CA ALA A 239 0.60 -8.99 15.33
C ALA A 239 1.05 -7.53 15.26
N HIS A 240 0.75 -6.72 16.30
CA HIS A 240 1.07 -5.29 16.35
C HIS A 240 1.86 -4.90 17.61
N GLY A 241 2.52 -5.87 18.23
CA GLY A 241 3.35 -5.66 19.41
C GLY A 241 2.55 -5.44 20.71
N GLY A 242 3.23 -5.46 21.85
CA GLY A 242 2.61 -5.11 23.15
C GLY A 242 1.41 -5.98 23.59
N GLY A 243 1.29 -7.21 23.09
CA GLY A 243 0.12 -8.06 23.35
C GLY A 243 -1.15 -7.61 22.62
N VAL A 244 -0.99 -6.81 21.56
CA VAL A 244 -2.06 -6.38 20.66
C VAL A 244 -1.87 -7.05 19.30
N VAL A 245 -2.99 -7.48 18.75
CA VAL A 245 -3.12 -7.92 17.37
C VAL A 245 -4.17 -7.04 16.70
N GLU A 246 -4.06 -6.84 15.39
CA GLU A 246 -5.03 -6.06 14.63
C GLU A 246 -5.80 -6.93 13.67
N VAL A 247 -7.09 -6.61 13.54
CA VAL A 247 -7.86 -6.96 12.35
C VAL A 247 -7.70 -5.80 11.37
N ALA A 248 -6.73 -5.91 10.47
CA ALA A 248 -6.42 -4.91 9.45
C ALA A 248 -7.33 -5.12 8.23
N CYS A 249 -8.16 -4.13 7.91
CA CYS A 249 -9.17 -4.23 6.84
C CYS A 249 -8.88 -3.27 5.68
N ASN A 250 -9.06 -3.78 4.47
CA ASN A 250 -9.17 -2.98 3.25
C ASN A 250 -10.63 -2.96 2.81
N LEU A 251 -11.21 -1.77 2.74
CA LEU A 251 -12.57 -1.51 2.28
C LEU A 251 -12.45 -1.15 0.79
N LEU A 252 -12.72 -2.13 -0.08
CA LEU A 252 -12.52 -2.02 -1.52
C LEU A 252 -13.60 -1.18 -2.21
N ASP A 253 -14.72 -0.95 -1.53
CA ASP A 253 -15.81 -0.08 -1.97
C ASP A 253 -16.34 0.73 -0.77
N PRO A 254 -15.65 1.83 -0.40
CA PRO A 254 -16.02 2.64 0.77
C PRO A 254 -17.39 3.32 0.66
N ALA A 255 -18.02 3.34 -0.52
CA ALA A 255 -19.39 3.81 -0.68
C ALA A 255 -20.43 2.80 -0.19
N ARG A 256 -20.06 1.50 -0.15
CA ARG A 256 -20.94 0.39 0.25
C ARG A 256 -20.70 -0.10 1.67
N VAL A 257 -19.46 -0.01 2.16
CA VAL A 257 -19.06 -0.46 3.49
C VAL A 257 -18.19 0.59 4.18
N GLY A 258 -18.52 0.91 5.43
CA GLY A 258 -17.81 1.90 6.24
C GLY A 258 -17.15 1.31 7.49
N ALA A 259 -16.33 2.14 8.13
CA ALA A 259 -15.61 1.80 9.36
C ALA A 259 -16.53 1.35 10.50
N GLU A 260 -17.71 1.95 10.66
CA GLU A 260 -18.66 1.57 11.73
C GLU A 260 -19.15 0.12 11.59
N GLN A 261 -19.40 -0.33 10.35
CA GLN A 261 -19.82 -1.71 10.08
C GLN A 261 -18.68 -2.70 10.39
N VAL A 262 -17.45 -2.34 10.02
CA VAL A 262 -16.25 -3.14 10.33
C VAL A 262 -16.02 -3.20 11.83
N GLN A 263 -16.02 -2.05 12.51
CA GLN A 263 -15.85 -1.93 13.97
C GLN A 263 -16.88 -2.80 14.72
N GLY A 264 -18.18 -2.60 14.44
CA GLY A 264 -19.24 -3.34 15.11
C GLY A 264 -19.23 -4.84 14.83
N MET A 265 -18.77 -5.26 13.64
CA MET A 265 -18.60 -6.68 13.34
C MET A 265 -17.42 -7.29 14.08
N VAL A 266 -16.27 -6.59 14.15
CA VAL A 266 -15.10 -7.04 14.92
C VAL A 266 -15.44 -7.12 16.41
N GLU A 267 -16.09 -6.10 16.97
CA GLU A 267 -16.56 -6.07 18.37
C GLU A 267 -17.42 -7.29 18.72
N ARG A 268 -18.43 -7.58 17.88
CA ARG A 268 -19.32 -8.72 18.09
C ARG A 268 -18.60 -10.07 18.01
N LEU A 269 -17.70 -10.23 17.04
CA LEU A 269 -16.95 -11.48 16.86
C LEU A 269 -15.94 -11.68 17.99
N ALA A 270 -15.22 -10.63 18.38
CA ALA A 270 -14.26 -10.65 19.49
C ALA A 270 -14.96 -10.95 20.82
N ALA A 271 -16.11 -10.33 21.09
CA ALA A 271 -16.92 -10.61 22.28
C ALA A 271 -17.35 -12.08 22.36
N GLY A 272 -17.66 -12.70 21.21
CA GLY A 272 -17.96 -14.13 21.13
C GLY A 272 -16.79 -15.05 21.51
N GLU A 273 -15.55 -14.56 21.38
CA GLU A 273 -14.33 -15.24 21.82
C GLU A 273 -13.84 -14.74 23.21
N GLY A 274 -14.59 -13.88 23.89
CA GLY A 274 -14.23 -13.32 25.20
C GLY A 274 -13.10 -12.27 25.13
N LEU A 275 -12.86 -11.69 23.97
CA LEU A 275 -11.79 -10.71 23.72
C LEU A 275 -12.33 -9.28 23.75
N SER A 276 -11.49 -8.34 24.23
CA SER A 276 -11.77 -6.91 24.14
C SER A 276 -11.09 -6.29 22.91
N VAL A 277 -11.70 -5.23 22.38
CA VAL A 277 -11.20 -4.52 21.21
C VAL A 277 -11.06 -3.03 21.50
N GLY A 278 -10.07 -2.42 20.87
CA GLY A 278 -9.88 -0.98 20.88
C GLY A 278 -10.76 -0.29 19.83
N LYS A 279 -10.74 1.05 19.87
CA LYS A 279 -11.31 1.85 18.80
C LYS A 279 -10.44 1.71 17.55
N GLY A 280 -11.03 1.29 16.44
CA GLY A 280 -10.32 1.23 15.17
C GLY A 280 -10.01 2.60 14.59
N TYR A 281 -9.06 2.63 13.66
CA TYR A 281 -8.55 3.84 13.07
C TYR A 281 -8.24 3.65 11.58
N PHE A 282 -8.31 4.73 10.82
CA PHE A 282 -7.87 4.74 9.42
C PHE A 282 -6.37 4.96 9.33
N THR A 283 -5.71 4.29 8.39
CA THR A 283 -4.27 4.51 8.12
C THR A 283 -4.03 5.63 7.09
N ASP A 284 -5.09 6.20 6.53
CA ASP A 284 -5.02 7.30 5.56
C ASP A 284 -6.27 8.18 5.68
N PHE A 285 -6.26 9.31 4.99
CA PHE A 285 -7.42 10.19 4.89
C PHE A 285 -8.44 9.70 3.87
N SER A 286 -9.69 10.17 3.98
CA SER A 286 -10.71 9.92 2.97
C SER A 286 -10.35 10.53 1.62
N GLN A 287 -10.95 9.99 0.55
CA GLN A 287 -10.75 10.46 -0.82
C GLN A 287 -10.92 11.98 -0.95
N ASP A 288 -12.02 12.53 -0.42
CA ASP A 288 -12.33 13.96 -0.49
C ASP A 288 -11.30 14.80 0.27
N LYS A 289 -10.89 14.34 1.46
CA LYS A 289 -9.89 15.04 2.28
C LYS A 289 -8.53 15.11 1.58
N ILE A 290 -8.15 14.05 0.86
CA ILE A 290 -6.92 13.98 0.07
C ILE A 290 -6.93 14.97 -1.07
N VAL A 291 -8.05 15.06 -1.81
CA VAL A 291 -8.25 16.07 -2.85
C VAL A 291 -8.14 17.48 -2.27
N ASP A 292 -8.78 17.75 -1.14
CA ASP A 292 -8.75 19.06 -0.48
C ASP A 292 -7.36 19.41 0.09
N LEU A 293 -6.59 18.42 0.56
CA LEU A 293 -5.21 18.63 1.00
C LEU A 293 -4.29 18.99 -0.18
N TYR A 294 -4.45 18.30 -1.31
CA TYR A 294 -3.70 18.60 -2.53
C TYR A 294 -3.92 20.05 -2.98
N PHE A 295 -5.17 20.49 -3.13
CA PHE A 295 -5.46 21.85 -3.59
C PHE A 295 -4.96 22.92 -2.62
N ARG A 296 -5.02 22.67 -1.30
CA ARG A 296 -4.45 23.60 -0.30
C ARG A 296 -2.93 23.69 -0.39
N SER A 297 -2.25 22.56 -0.61
CA SER A 297 -0.78 22.55 -0.75
C SER A 297 -0.32 23.17 -2.07
N ALA A 298 -1.05 22.93 -3.16
CA ALA A 298 -0.75 23.50 -4.47
C ALA A 298 -0.85 25.04 -4.43
N ALA A 299 -1.91 25.57 -3.81
CA ALA A 299 -2.08 27.02 -3.64
C ALA A 299 -0.95 27.68 -2.83
N ASN A 300 -0.40 27.00 -1.82
CA ASN A 300 0.73 27.50 -1.02
C ASN A 300 2.08 27.46 -1.75
N THR A 301 2.17 26.76 -2.89
CA THR A 301 3.41 26.67 -3.68
C THR A 301 3.43 27.71 -4.81
N GLU A 302 2.27 28.26 -5.16
CA GLU A 302 2.10 29.26 -6.22
C GLU A 302 2.10 30.73 -5.71
N GLY A 303 2.08 30.94 -4.38
CA GLY A 303 2.12 32.26 -3.72
C GLY A 303 3.41 32.50 -2.97
#